data_AF-A0A7S3DS84-F1
#
_entry.id   AF-A0A7S3DS84-F1
#
_cell.length_a   1.000
_cell.length_b   1.000
_cell.length_c   1.000
_cell.angle_alpha   90.00
_cell.angle_beta   90.00
_cell.angle_gamma   90.00
#
_symmetry.space_group_name_H-M   'P 1'
#
loop_
_entity.id
_entity.type
_entity.pdbx_description
1 polymer ?
#
loop_
_entity_poly.entity_id
_entity_poly.type
_entity_poly.pdbx_seq_one_letter_code
_entity_poly.pdbx_strand_id
1 'polypeptide(L)'
;YAWMALPYISFLGRDKFNKGYWIDAFCMDCLACASALFYALNNYRSSQTVMFLLLSVAGVFNVLAFFHTMSALINQRGFFTPMEKWGPMSWFKLTHEGFRGAIPKLKKALAAIDLESKTGQRQLEVFAANYSTFVRVHEEHSTHEDKIIFKTFSDFFPGHCDKYMQDHEDDRAVMEEKRILTNQVLDTSLALQERQAKLQQLKEELPTMFDEFLEHIRGEEDNLQPIGKKYMPLELQKQMARQCFQSTPADRWEEYIPFILHNAPRHPQRIRFLKSMCWSMPERAQQIGAIVYRNVDAVMWKRLDIEIPEMIPRGESNWRRYV
;
A
#
# COMPACT_ATOMS: atom_id res chain seq x y z
N TYR A 1 14.07 27.08 -11.34
CA TYR A 1 12.74 26.98 -11.97
C TYR A 1 12.71 26.16 -13.26
N ALA A 2 13.69 26.26 -14.18
CA ALA A 2 13.72 25.43 -15.40
C ALA A 2 13.73 23.90 -15.16
N TRP A 3 14.35 23.45 -14.05
CA TRP A 3 14.44 22.03 -13.69
C TRP A 3 13.11 21.36 -13.29
N MET A 4 12.08 22.13 -12.92
CA MET A 4 10.78 21.58 -12.53
C MET A 4 9.92 21.16 -13.73
N ALA A 5 10.26 21.57 -14.96
CA ALA A 5 9.54 21.20 -16.18
C ALA A 5 10.08 19.91 -16.83
N LEU A 6 11.35 19.56 -16.60
CA LEU A 6 12.01 18.38 -17.16
C LEU A 6 11.33 17.03 -16.85
N PRO A 7 10.76 16.77 -15.66
CA PRO A 7 10.08 15.48 -15.42
C PRO A 7 8.79 15.28 -16.23
N TYR A 8 8.28 16.32 -16.92
CA TYR A 8 7.07 16.24 -17.75
C TYR A 8 7.37 16.09 -19.25
N ILE A 9 8.64 16.13 -19.66
CA ILE A 9 9.02 15.76 -21.02
C ILE A 9 9.09 14.24 -21.06
N SER A 10 8.02 13.61 -21.56
CA SER A 10 7.93 12.16 -21.66
C SER A 10 9.06 11.62 -22.54
N PHE A 11 9.97 10.82 -21.99
CA PHE A 11 10.93 10.08 -22.81
C PHE A 11 10.22 8.91 -23.46
N LEU A 12 10.08 8.93 -24.79
CA LEU A 12 9.36 7.90 -25.54
C LEU A 12 7.93 7.65 -25.00
N GLY A 13 7.24 8.70 -24.55
CA GLY A 13 5.89 8.60 -23.99
C GLY A 13 5.81 8.01 -22.57
N ARG A 14 6.94 7.93 -21.84
CA ARG A 14 6.97 7.46 -20.45
C ARG A 14 7.12 8.60 -19.45
N ASP A 15 6.17 8.69 -18.52
CA ASP A 15 6.13 9.73 -17.48
C ASP A 15 6.91 9.37 -16.20
N LYS A 16 7.47 8.16 -16.14
CA LYS A 16 8.18 7.65 -14.95
C LYS A 16 9.54 7.11 -15.32
N PHE A 17 10.55 7.48 -14.52
CA PHE A 17 11.89 6.90 -14.64
C PHE A 17 11.84 5.39 -14.45
N ASN A 18 12.38 4.66 -15.42
CA ASN A 18 12.70 3.26 -15.27
C ASN A 18 14.15 3.03 -15.72
N LYS A 19 14.80 1.98 -15.18
CA LYS A 19 16.16 1.63 -15.57
C LYS A 19 16.27 1.17 -17.04
N GLY A 20 15.13 0.96 -17.71
CA GLY A 20 15.06 0.64 -19.13
C GLY A 20 15.57 1.77 -20.04
N TYR A 21 15.55 3.04 -19.59
CA TYR A 21 16.14 4.13 -20.37
C TYR A 21 17.63 3.93 -20.66
N TRP A 22 18.36 3.30 -19.73
CA TRP A 22 19.77 2.98 -19.94
C TRP A 22 19.95 1.87 -20.99
N ILE A 23 19.00 0.94 -21.09
CA ILE A 23 19.01 -0.10 -22.13
C ILE A 23 18.76 0.55 -23.49
N ASP A 24 17.75 1.40 -23.60
CA ASP A 24 17.40 2.09 -24.85
C ASP A 24 18.56 2.99 -25.33
N ALA A 25 19.18 3.76 -24.42
CA ALA A 25 20.35 4.59 -24.73
C ALA A 25 21.56 3.75 -25.16
N PHE A 26 21.87 2.67 -24.43
CA PHE A 26 22.96 1.76 -24.78
C PHE A 26 22.77 1.12 -26.16
N CYS A 27 21.56 0.66 -26.49
CA CYS A 27 21.27 0.10 -27.81
C CYS A 27 21.51 1.12 -28.93
N MET A 28 21.14 2.39 -28.73
CA MET A 28 21.39 3.46 -29.70
C MET A 28 22.88 3.78 -29.83
N ASP A 29 23.65 3.76 -28.73
CA ASP A 29 25.09 3.94 -28.75
C ASP A 29 25.78 2.82 -29.54
N CYS A 30 25.39 1.56 -29.32
CA CYS A 30 25.92 0.44 -30.08
C CYS A 30 25.65 0.59 -31.59
N LEU A 31 24.44 1.03 -31.96
CA LEU A 31 24.07 1.25 -33.36
C LEU A 31 24.87 2.41 -33.98
N ALA A 32 25.05 3.51 -33.24
CA ALA A 32 25.88 4.64 -33.68
C ALA A 32 27.34 4.24 -33.87
N CYS A 33 27.92 3.49 -32.92
CA CYS A 33 29.28 2.95 -33.02
C CYS A 33 29.44 2.02 -34.23
N ALA A 34 28.48 1.11 -34.46
CA ALA A 34 28.50 0.22 -35.61
C ALA A 34 28.46 0.98 -36.94
N SER A 35 27.65 2.05 -37.03
CA SER A 35 27.59 2.91 -38.21
C SER A 35 28.88 3.69 -38.45
N ALA A 36 29.52 4.17 -37.38
CA ALA A 36 30.81 4.85 -37.45
C ALA A 36 31.93 3.91 -37.94
N LEU A 37 31.96 2.68 -37.42
CA LEU A 37 32.89 1.66 -37.88
C LEU A 37 32.66 1.29 -39.35
N PHE A 38 31.38 1.13 -39.75
CA PHE A 38 31.04 0.84 -41.14
C PHE A 38 31.48 1.96 -42.09
N TYR A 39 31.28 3.23 -41.70
CA TYR A 39 31.78 4.37 -42.46
C TYR A 39 33.32 4.37 -42.52
N ALA A 40 34.01 4.14 -41.40
CA ALA A 40 35.47 4.10 -41.35
C ALA A 40 36.07 3.03 -42.28
N LEU A 41 35.41 1.88 -42.42
CA LEU A 41 35.87 0.78 -43.28
C LEU A 41 35.57 1.00 -44.77
N ASN A 42 34.44 1.61 -45.11
CA ASN A 42 33.95 1.65 -46.50
C ASN A 42 34.04 3.04 -47.15
N ASN A 43 34.09 4.11 -46.34
CA ASN A 43 34.21 5.50 -46.77
C ASN A 43 33.13 5.98 -47.78
N TYR A 44 31.92 5.42 -47.72
CA TYR A 44 30.81 5.86 -48.55
C TYR A 44 30.14 7.12 -47.98
N ARG A 45 29.75 8.07 -48.85
CA ARG A 45 29.05 9.30 -48.41
C ARG A 45 27.71 8.99 -47.74
N SER A 46 26.98 7.99 -48.21
CA SER A 46 25.71 7.57 -47.61
C SER A 46 25.90 7.01 -46.20
N SER A 47 26.95 6.22 -45.96
CA SER A 47 27.26 5.72 -44.61
C SER A 47 27.73 6.82 -43.66
N GLN A 48 28.41 7.86 -44.18
CA GLN A 48 28.74 9.05 -43.40
C GLN A 48 27.48 9.77 -42.89
N THR A 49 26.47 9.95 -43.76
CA THR A 49 25.19 10.56 -43.37
C THR A 49 24.47 9.74 -42.32
N VAL A 50 24.41 8.41 -42.50
CA VAL A 50 23.80 7.49 -41.52
C VAL A 50 24.54 7.55 -40.17
N MET A 51 25.88 7.59 -40.20
CA MET A 51 26.70 7.75 -39.00
C MET A 51 26.36 9.03 -38.25
N PHE A 52 26.33 10.18 -38.92
CA PHE A 52 26.00 11.45 -38.26
C PHE A 52 24.59 11.45 -37.69
N LEU A 53 23.61 10.88 -38.41
CA LEU A 53 22.24 10.77 -37.93
C LEU A 53 22.17 9.91 -36.66
N LEU A 54 22.79 8.72 -36.66
CA LEU A 54 22.74 7.83 -35.51
C LEU A 54 23.50 8.38 -34.30
N LEU A 55 24.67 9.00 -34.50
CA LEU A 55 25.39 9.70 -33.43
C LEU A 55 24.54 10.83 -32.82
N SER A 56 23.82 11.60 -33.64
CA SER A 56 22.94 12.66 -33.16
C SER A 56 21.80 12.10 -32.32
N VAL A 57 21.13 11.05 -32.81
CA VAL A 57 20.03 10.41 -32.07
C VAL A 57 20.54 9.80 -30.76
N ALA A 58 21.67 9.08 -30.79
CA ALA A 58 22.29 8.51 -29.60
C ALA A 58 22.67 9.59 -28.56
N GLY A 59 23.21 10.73 -29.02
CA GLY A 59 23.47 11.89 -28.17
C GLY A 59 22.22 12.42 -27.48
N VAL A 60 21.11 12.56 -28.21
CA VAL A 60 19.81 12.97 -27.63
C VAL A 60 19.32 11.95 -26.59
N PHE A 61 19.38 10.65 -26.89
CA PHE A 61 18.98 9.59 -25.96
C PHE A 61 19.79 9.65 -24.66
N ASN A 62 21.11 9.80 -24.75
CA ASN A 62 21.99 9.89 -23.59
C ASN A 62 21.72 11.14 -22.74
N VAL A 63 21.55 12.31 -23.37
CA VAL A 63 21.22 13.55 -22.65
C VAL A 63 19.90 13.40 -21.88
N LEU A 64 18.88 12.82 -22.51
CA LEU A 64 17.60 12.60 -21.86
C LEU A 64 17.70 11.55 -20.74
N ALA A 65 18.36 10.40 -20.98
CA ALA A 65 18.59 9.38 -19.96
C ALA A 65 19.36 9.93 -18.75
N PHE A 66 20.36 10.79 -18.98
CA PHE A 66 21.10 11.50 -17.95
C PHE A 66 20.20 12.41 -17.12
N PHE A 67 19.42 13.29 -17.76
CA PHE A 67 18.52 14.21 -17.03
C PHE A 67 17.43 13.47 -16.27
N HIS A 68 16.87 12.41 -16.84
CA HIS A 68 15.90 11.57 -16.12
C HIS A 68 16.54 10.84 -14.93
N THR A 69 17.79 10.37 -15.07
CA THR A 69 18.52 9.75 -13.95
C THR A 69 18.83 10.78 -12.85
N MET A 70 19.26 11.99 -13.21
CA MET A 70 19.47 13.08 -12.26
C MET A 70 18.17 13.46 -11.54
N SER A 71 17.07 13.58 -12.28
CA SER A 71 15.75 13.83 -11.71
C SER A 71 15.33 12.70 -10.76
N ALA A 72 15.56 11.44 -11.13
CA ALA A 72 15.28 10.28 -10.28
C ALA A 72 16.12 10.28 -8.99
N LEU A 73 17.40 10.66 -9.09
CA LEU A 73 18.31 10.77 -7.95
C LEU A 73 17.93 11.90 -7.00
N ILE A 74 17.67 13.11 -7.53
CA ILE A 74 17.24 14.28 -6.75
C ILE A 74 15.92 13.99 -6.03
N ASN A 75 14.98 13.36 -6.71
CA ASN A 75 13.67 13.04 -6.15
C ASN A 75 13.67 11.76 -5.29
N GLN A 76 14.83 11.08 -5.12
CA GLN A 76 14.96 9.79 -4.43
C GLN A 76 13.96 8.72 -4.92
N ARG A 77 13.63 8.72 -6.21
CA ARG A 77 12.62 7.83 -6.82
C ARG A 77 13.27 6.85 -7.80
N GLY A 78 13.37 5.58 -7.43
CA GLY A 78 13.58 4.46 -8.37
C GLY A 78 15.02 4.14 -8.76
N PHE A 79 16.01 5.00 -8.44
CA PHE A 79 17.41 4.70 -8.73
C PHE A 79 18.06 3.85 -7.63
N PHE A 80 18.14 4.40 -6.41
CA PHE A 80 18.58 3.69 -5.19
C PHE A 80 17.42 3.21 -4.33
N THR A 81 16.25 3.83 -4.44
CA THR A 81 15.01 3.31 -3.85
C THR A 81 14.43 2.23 -4.77
N PRO A 82 14.20 1.01 -4.29
CA PRO A 82 13.53 -0.02 -5.08
C PRO A 82 12.20 0.53 -5.62
N MET A 83 11.92 0.37 -6.91
CA MET A 83 10.56 0.60 -7.40
C MET A 83 9.62 -0.28 -6.56
N GLU A 84 8.41 0.21 -6.24
CA GLU A 84 7.37 -0.61 -5.63
C GLU A 84 7.04 -1.78 -6.56
N LYS A 85 7.75 -2.89 -6.37
CA LYS A 85 7.42 -4.18 -6.95
C LYS A 85 6.27 -4.74 -6.13
N TRP A 86 5.17 -5.00 -6.82
CA TRP A 86 4.01 -5.65 -6.26
C TRP A 86 4.27 -7.15 -6.19
N GLY A 87 3.79 -7.77 -5.13
CA GLY A 87 4.03 -9.16 -4.79
C GLY A 87 2.90 -9.71 -3.93
N PRO A 88 2.92 -11.02 -3.65
CA PRO A 88 1.97 -11.68 -2.75
C PRO A 88 1.83 -10.96 -1.41
N MET A 89 2.91 -10.42 -0.84
CA MET A 89 2.89 -9.70 0.45
C MET A 89 2.50 -8.21 0.34
N SER A 90 2.10 -7.73 -0.84
CA SER A 90 1.74 -6.31 -0.98
C SER A 90 0.44 -5.93 -0.28
N TRP A 91 -0.41 -6.90 0.07
CA TRP A 91 -1.63 -6.61 0.83
C TRP A 91 -1.31 -6.07 2.23
N PHE A 92 -0.20 -6.43 2.87
CA PHE A 92 0.23 -5.85 4.16
C PHE A 92 0.49 -4.35 4.08
N LYS A 93 1.27 -3.91 3.08
CA LYS A 93 1.44 -2.47 2.82
C LYS A 93 0.11 -1.78 2.57
N LEU A 94 -0.78 -2.45 1.85
CA LEU A 94 -2.09 -1.89 1.52
C LEU A 94 -3.03 -1.89 2.75
N THR A 95 -2.78 -2.73 3.75
CA THR A 95 -3.39 -2.61 5.08
C THR A 95 -2.99 -1.28 5.72
N HIS A 96 -1.70 -0.93 5.69
CA HIS A 96 -1.19 0.35 6.22
C HIS A 96 -1.85 1.55 5.51
N GLU A 97 -2.04 1.46 4.19
CA GLU A 97 -2.80 2.47 3.44
C GLU A 97 -4.27 2.57 3.88
N GLY A 98 -4.88 1.45 4.28
CA GLY A 98 -6.21 1.43 4.88
C GLY A 98 -6.22 2.18 6.22
N PHE A 99 -5.27 1.92 7.11
CA PHE A 99 -5.16 2.69 8.36
C PHE A 99 -4.92 4.18 8.12
N ARG A 100 -3.99 4.55 7.21
CA ARG A 100 -3.75 5.94 6.80
C ARG A 100 -5.00 6.65 6.33
N GLY A 101 -5.87 5.94 5.61
CA GLY A 101 -7.15 6.50 5.16
C GLY A 101 -8.24 6.55 6.23
N ALA A 102 -8.17 5.68 7.24
CA ALA A 102 -9.13 5.64 8.36
C ALA A 102 -8.87 6.77 9.36
N ILE A 103 -7.61 7.06 9.68
CA ILE A 103 -7.21 8.00 10.74
C ILE A 103 -7.79 9.41 10.55
N PRO A 104 -7.69 10.08 9.38
CA PRO A 104 -8.29 11.40 9.20
C PRO A 104 -9.81 11.40 9.38
N LYS A 105 -10.49 10.30 9.03
CA LYS A 105 -11.94 10.16 9.22
C LYS A 105 -12.27 10.04 10.70
N LEU A 106 -11.49 9.26 11.46
CA LEU A 106 -11.64 9.11 12.91
C LEU A 106 -11.36 10.42 13.65
N LYS A 107 -10.26 11.12 13.31
CA LYS A 107 -9.94 12.45 13.87
C LYS A 107 -11.09 13.44 13.62
N LYS A 108 -11.60 13.50 12.38
CA LYS A 108 -12.74 14.37 12.02
C LYS A 108 -14.03 13.98 12.76
N ALA A 109 -14.33 12.69 12.85
CA ALA A 109 -15.51 12.19 13.55
C ALA A 109 -15.45 12.55 15.04
N LEU A 110 -14.31 12.30 15.70
CA LEU A 110 -14.07 12.62 17.10
C LEU A 110 -14.26 14.12 17.39
N ALA A 111 -13.65 14.98 16.56
CA ALA A 111 -13.75 16.43 16.72
C ALA A 111 -15.20 16.94 16.62
N ALA A 112 -16.04 16.27 15.82
CA ALA A 112 -17.42 16.65 15.59
C ALA A 112 -18.40 16.21 16.70
N ILE A 113 -17.98 15.34 17.63
CA ILE A 113 -18.87 14.85 18.70
C ILE A 113 -19.16 15.97 19.69
N ASP A 114 -20.45 16.22 19.89
CA ASP A 114 -21.01 17.12 20.91
C ASP A 114 -22.14 16.42 21.68
N LEU A 115 -21.84 15.97 22.91
CA LEU A 115 -22.76 15.20 23.74
C LEU A 115 -24.02 15.97 24.18
N GLU A 116 -24.03 17.30 24.07
CA GLU A 116 -25.21 18.11 24.41
C GLU A 116 -26.26 18.07 23.28
N SER A 117 -25.82 17.75 22.06
CA SER A 117 -26.69 17.61 20.91
C SER A 117 -27.29 16.20 20.80
N LYS A 118 -28.56 16.10 20.40
CA LYS A 118 -29.21 14.80 20.09
C LYS A 118 -28.46 14.03 18.99
N THR A 119 -27.81 14.74 18.07
CA THR A 119 -27.01 14.16 16.99
C THR A 119 -25.66 13.63 17.48
N GLY A 120 -25.10 14.20 18.55
CA GLY A 120 -23.78 13.84 19.05
C GLY A 120 -23.69 12.46 19.67
N GLN A 121 -24.76 11.99 20.32
CA GLN A 121 -24.84 10.61 20.79
C GLN A 121 -24.69 9.61 19.64
N ARG A 122 -25.42 9.83 18.53
CA ARG A 122 -25.31 8.99 17.33
C ARG A 122 -23.93 9.09 16.69
N GLN A 123 -23.32 10.27 16.66
CA GLN A 123 -21.96 10.45 16.15
C GLN A 123 -20.94 9.69 17.00
N LEU A 124 -21.10 9.70 18.32
CA LEU A 124 -20.27 8.94 19.25
C LEU A 124 -20.41 7.42 19.02
N GLU A 125 -21.62 6.91 18.85
CA GLU A 125 -21.86 5.48 18.55
C GLU A 125 -21.16 5.05 17.26
N VAL A 126 -21.29 5.85 16.19
CA VAL A 126 -20.63 5.59 14.91
C VAL A 126 -19.10 5.68 15.05
N PHE A 127 -18.60 6.69 15.78
CA PHE A 127 -17.18 6.83 16.07
C PHE A 127 -16.65 5.60 16.83
N ALA A 128 -17.32 5.20 17.90
CA ALA A 128 -16.91 4.08 18.75
C ALA A 128 -16.91 2.75 17.99
N ALA A 129 -17.90 2.52 17.12
CA ALA A 129 -17.94 1.33 16.27
C ALA A 129 -16.77 1.31 15.28
N ASN A 130 -16.49 2.44 14.63
CA ASN A 130 -15.37 2.57 13.70
C ASN A 130 -14.01 2.45 14.40
N TYR A 131 -13.86 3.07 15.57
CA TYR A 131 -12.64 2.98 16.37
C TYR A 131 -12.41 1.56 16.89
N SER A 132 -13.46 0.88 17.37
CA SER A 132 -13.34 -0.52 17.79
C SER A 132 -12.97 -1.43 16.63
N THR A 133 -13.47 -1.17 15.41
CA THR A 133 -13.06 -1.89 14.20
C THR A 133 -11.60 -1.60 13.86
N PHE A 134 -11.15 -0.35 13.96
CA PHE A 134 -9.74 0.03 13.77
C PHE A 134 -8.83 -0.76 14.71
N VAL A 135 -9.16 -0.83 16.01
CA VAL A 135 -8.37 -1.57 17.01
C VAL A 135 -8.34 -3.07 16.72
N ARG A 136 -9.49 -3.68 16.38
CA ARG A 136 -9.55 -5.12 16.04
C ARG A 136 -8.76 -5.46 14.77
N VAL A 137 -8.80 -4.60 13.76
CA VAL A 137 -8.02 -4.81 12.53
C VAL A 137 -6.53 -4.63 12.80
N HIS A 138 -6.14 -3.68 13.66
CA HIS A 138 -4.76 -3.54 14.12
C HIS A 138 -4.27 -4.76 14.90
N GLU A 139 -5.08 -5.29 15.82
CA GLU A 139 -4.77 -6.49 16.58
C GLU A 139 -4.50 -7.69 15.66
N GLU A 140 -5.35 -7.92 14.65
CA GLU A 140 -5.15 -8.99 13.68
C GLU A 140 -3.91 -8.73 12.81
N HIS A 141 -3.72 -7.51 12.32
CA HIS A 141 -2.57 -7.13 11.49
C HIS A 141 -1.23 -7.32 12.21
N SER A 142 -1.11 -6.75 13.41
CA SER A 142 0.09 -6.92 14.26
C SER A 142 0.30 -8.39 14.66
N THR A 143 -0.77 -9.18 14.81
CA THR A 143 -0.66 -10.62 15.07
C THR A 143 -0.09 -11.37 13.87
N HIS A 144 -0.50 -11.02 12.64
CA HIS A 144 0.08 -11.58 11.41
C HIS A 144 1.56 -11.24 11.32
N GLU A 145 1.90 -9.98 11.61
CA GLU A 145 3.27 -9.51 11.63
C GLU A 145 4.11 -10.29 12.64
N ASP A 146 3.78 -10.24 13.93
CA ASP A 146 4.59 -10.85 14.98
C ASP A 146 4.73 -12.37 14.81
N LYS A 147 3.62 -13.08 14.59
CA LYS A 147 3.61 -14.55 14.66
C LYS A 147 4.06 -15.23 13.37
N ILE A 148 3.93 -14.53 12.24
CA ILE A 148 4.15 -15.12 10.92
C ILE A 148 5.23 -14.36 10.16
N ILE A 149 5.02 -13.07 9.90
CA ILE A 149 5.90 -12.32 8.98
C ILE A 149 7.25 -12.04 9.62
N PHE A 150 7.26 -11.36 10.76
CA PHE A 150 8.46 -10.97 11.50
C PHE A 150 9.21 -12.19 11.97
N LYS A 151 8.50 -13.23 12.44
CA LYS A 151 9.12 -14.53 12.71
C LYS A 151 9.85 -15.08 11.48
N THR A 152 9.19 -15.12 10.33
CA THR A 152 9.82 -15.59 9.08
C THR A 152 10.96 -14.68 8.62
N PHE A 153 10.87 -13.36 8.85
CA PHE A 153 11.95 -12.43 8.55
C PHE A 153 13.15 -12.67 9.46
N SER A 154 12.94 -12.88 10.75
CA SER A 154 13.98 -13.16 11.75
C SER A 154 14.69 -14.49 11.50
N ASP A 155 14.04 -15.47 10.86
CA ASP A 155 14.71 -16.70 10.39
C ASP A 155 15.81 -16.41 9.33
N PHE A 156 15.66 -15.33 8.55
CA PHE A 156 16.63 -14.91 7.52
C PHE A 156 17.54 -13.77 7.99
N PHE A 157 17.03 -12.88 8.83
CA PHE A 157 17.67 -11.66 9.30
C PHE A 157 17.46 -11.52 10.82
N PRO A 158 18.21 -12.28 11.63
CA PRO A 158 18.01 -12.32 13.08
C PRO A 158 18.11 -10.94 13.73
N GLY A 159 17.17 -10.64 14.63
CA GLY A 159 17.11 -9.39 15.39
C GLY A 159 16.58 -8.16 14.63
N HIS A 160 16.27 -8.29 13.33
CA HIS A 160 15.87 -7.15 12.51
C HIS A 160 14.43 -6.67 12.78
N CYS A 161 13.58 -7.54 13.36
CA CYS A 161 12.17 -7.23 13.64
C CYS A 161 11.88 -6.95 15.12
N ASP A 162 12.85 -7.15 16.02
CA ASP A 162 12.63 -7.16 17.48
C ASP A 162 12.03 -5.85 18.00
N LYS A 163 12.51 -4.71 17.47
CA LYS A 163 11.97 -3.39 17.82
C LYS A 163 10.47 -3.31 17.51
N TYR A 164 10.06 -3.70 16.30
CA TYR A 164 8.67 -3.55 15.84
C TYR A 164 7.73 -4.50 16.59
N MET A 165 8.22 -5.67 17.00
CA MET A 165 7.47 -6.56 17.88
C MET A 165 7.20 -5.94 19.26
N GLN A 166 8.17 -5.21 19.81
CA GLN A 166 7.97 -4.48 21.07
C GLN A 166 7.00 -3.30 20.88
N ASP A 167 7.18 -2.53 19.80
CA ASP A 167 6.31 -1.40 19.47
C ASP A 167 4.83 -1.88 19.34
N HIS A 168 4.58 -3.08 18.78
CA HIS A 168 3.23 -3.67 18.73
C HIS A 168 2.61 -4.00 20.10
N GLU A 169 3.41 -4.42 21.08
CA GLU A 169 2.90 -4.67 22.44
C GLU A 169 2.43 -3.38 23.09
N ASP A 170 3.23 -2.32 22.95
CA ASP A 170 2.91 -0.99 23.47
C ASP A 170 1.68 -0.40 22.77
N ASP A 171 1.63 -0.48 21.44
CA ASP A 171 0.49 -0.02 20.63
C ASP A 171 -0.82 -0.72 21.02
N ARG A 172 -0.79 -2.04 21.24
CA ARG A 172 -1.98 -2.80 21.69
C ARG A 172 -2.49 -2.28 23.03
N ALA A 173 -1.60 -2.06 23.99
CA ALA A 173 -1.97 -1.56 25.31
C ALA A 173 -2.61 -0.16 25.22
N VAL A 174 -1.99 0.75 24.49
CA VAL A 174 -2.49 2.12 24.31
C VAL A 174 -3.82 2.13 23.57
N MET A 175 -3.95 1.38 22.47
CA MET A 175 -5.19 1.32 21.70
C MET A 175 -6.36 0.75 22.51
N GLU A 176 -6.10 -0.28 23.32
CA GLU A 176 -7.10 -0.87 24.21
C GLU A 176 -7.53 0.12 25.31
N GLU A 177 -6.59 0.84 25.92
CA GLU A 177 -6.88 1.89 26.89
C GLU A 177 -7.84 2.94 26.30
N LYS A 178 -7.56 3.42 25.08
CA LYS A 178 -8.44 4.40 24.43
C LYS A 178 -9.77 3.80 23.99
N ARG A 179 -9.84 2.49 23.72
CA ARG A 179 -11.10 1.79 23.44
C ARG A 179 -11.97 1.72 24.70
N ILE A 180 -11.37 1.40 25.85
CA ILE A 180 -12.03 1.43 27.15
C ILE A 180 -12.55 2.84 27.45
N LEU A 181 -11.72 3.88 27.26
CA LEU A 181 -12.12 5.27 27.46
C LEU A 181 -13.30 5.65 26.54
N THR A 182 -13.27 5.22 25.27
CA THR A 182 -14.40 5.41 24.33
C THR A 182 -15.69 4.76 24.82
N ASN A 183 -15.61 3.53 25.37
CA ASN A 183 -16.76 2.84 25.95
C ASN A 183 -17.31 3.55 27.19
N GLN A 184 -16.44 4.17 28.00
CA GLN A 184 -16.88 4.99 29.13
C GLN A 184 -17.59 6.27 28.67
N VAL A 185 -17.19 6.88 27.54
CA VAL A 185 -17.95 8.01 26.98
C VAL A 185 -19.33 7.56 26.47
N LEU A 186 -19.48 6.32 26.01
CA LEU A 186 -20.75 5.75 25.59
C LEU A 186 -21.70 5.40 26.75
N ASP A 187 -21.17 5.18 27.94
CA ASP A 187 -21.95 4.73 29.09
C ASP A 187 -22.92 5.80 29.58
N THR A 188 -24.20 5.65 29.26
CA THR A 188 -25.27 6.58 29.64
C THR A 188 -25.65 6.51 31.11
N SER A 189 -25.11 5.56 31.88
CA SER A 189 -25.29 5.53 33.34
C SER A 189 -24.43 6.58 34.06
N LEU A 190 -23.35 7.05 33.41
CA LEU A 190 -22.50 8.12 33.93
C LEU A 190 -23.15 9.50 33.74
N ALA A 191 -22.81 10.43 34.64
CA ALA A 191 -23.23 11.82 34.52
C ALA A 191 -22.68 12.46 33.24
N LEU A 192 -23.45 13.35 32.62
CA LEU A 192 -23.06 14.03 31.37
C LEU A 192 -21.70 14.74 31.51
N GLN A 193 -21.46 15.40 32.64
CA GLN A 193 -20.21 16.11 32.92
C GLN A 193 -19.00 15.16 32.94
N GLU A 194 -19.17 13.96 33.50
CA GLU A 194 -18.12 12.94 33.53
C GLU A 194 -17.81 12.43 32.11
N ARG A 195 -18.85 12.17 31.32
CA ARG A 195 -18.71 11.74 29.92
C ARG A 195 -18.06 12.83 29.06
N GLN A 196 -18.38 14.10 29.30
CA GLN A 196 -17.76 15.25 28.63
C GLN A 196 -16.27 15.37 28.97
N ALA A 197 -15.89 15.19 30.24
CA ALA A 197 -14.48 15.19 30.64
C ALA A 197 -13.69 14.07 29.94
N LYS A 198 -14.25 12.85 29.89
CA LYS A 198 -13.64 11.71 29.18
C LYS A 198 -13.58 11.92 27.66
N LEU A 199 -14.60 12.53 27.06
CA LEU A 199 -14.57 12.89 25.64
C LEU A 199 -13.48 13.94 25.36
N GLN A 200 -13.30 14.91 26.25
CA GLN A 200 -12.24 15.90 26.12
C GLN A 200 -10.86 15.25 26.20
N GLN A 201 -10.67 14.32 27.15
CA GLN A 201 -9.47 13.51 27.23
C GLN A 201 -9.19 12.74 25.93
N LEU A 202 -10.20 12.08 25.34
CA LEU A 202 -10.04 11.42 24.04
C LEU A 202 -9.64 12.39 22.93
N LYS A 203 -10.26 13.58 22.89
CA LYS A 203 -9.96 14.61 21.88
C LYS A 203 -8.53 15.12 21.98
N GLU A 204 -7.92 15.09 23.16
CA GLU A 204 -6.54 15.52 23.41
C GLU A 204 -5.53 14.40 23.10
N GLU A 205 -5.80 13.17 23.53
CA GLU A 205 -4.82 12.08 23.50
C GLU A 205 -4.84 11.30 22.17
N LEU A 206 -6.03 11.03 21.61
CA LEU A 206 -6.17 10.14 20.46
C LEU A 206 -5.50 10.67 19.19
N PRO A 207 -5.51 11.99 18.88
CA PRO A 207 -4.81 12.50 17.71
C PRO A 207 -3.31 12.23 17.73
N THR A 208 -2.67 12.34 18.90
CA THR A 208 -1.24 12.09 19.10
C THR A 208 -0.93 10.61 18.91
N MET A 209 -1.70 9.71 19.53
CA MET A 209 -1.56 8.27 19.33
C MET A 209 -1.65 7.88 17.84
N PHE A 210 -2.59 8.48 17.09
CA PHE A 210 -2.67 8.23 15.66
C PHE A 210 -1.44 8.71 14.88
N ASP A 211 -0.81 9.81 15.28
CA ASP A 211 0.39 10.30 14.61
C ASP A 211 1.61 9.41 14.94
N GLU A 212 1.72 8.92 16.17
CA GLU A 212 2.72 7.93 16.60
C GLU A 212 2.55 6.61 15.83
N PHE A 213 1.32 6.10 15.74
CA PHE A 213 0.99 4.92 14.95
C PHE A 213 1.33 5.09 13.46
N LEU A 214 1.13 6.28 12.89
CA LEU A 214 1.53 6.57 11.51
C LEU A 214 3.05 6.53 11.29
N GLU A 215 3.82 6.96 12.28
CA GLU A 215 5.28 6.86 12.26
C GLU A 215 5.75 5.41 12.45
N HIS A 216 5.08 4.61 13.30
CA HIS A 216 5.31 3.17 13.42
C HIS A 216 5.21 2.47 12.07
N ILE A 217 4.02 2.54 11.43
CA ILE A 217 3.77 1.83 10.16
C ILE A 217 4.67 2.33 9.02
N ARG A 218 5.17 3.56 9.12
CA ARG A 218 6.16 4.11 8.20
C ARG A 218 7.54 3.51 8.46
N GLY A 219 7.94 3.37 9.72
CA GLY A 219 9.16 2.69 10.13
C GLY A 219 9.23 1.27 9.59
N GLU A 220 8.15 0.50 9.71
CA GLU A 220 8.06 -0.86 9.16
C GLU A 220 8.18 -0.87 7.63
N GLU A 221 7.52 0.06 6.95
CA GLU A 221 7.57 0.18 5.50
C GLU A 221 8.96 0.52 4.98
N ASP A 222 9.68 1.38 5.67
CA ASP A 222 11.01 1.83 5.27
C ASP A 222 12.08 0.77 5.58
N ASN A 223 11.90 -0.03 6.65
CA ASN A 223 12.95 -0.91 7.17
C ASN A 223 12.69 -2.42 6.97
N LEU A 224 11.43 -2.86 6.97
CA LEU A 224 11.07 -4.30 6.90
C LEU A 224 10.57 -4.70 5.51
N GLN A 225 9.69 -3.91 4.90
CA GLN A 225 9.15 -4.27 3.59
C GLN A 225 10.19 -4.44 2.46
N PRO A 226 11.29 -3.66 2.39
CA PRO A 226 12.32 -3.89 1.38
C PRO A 226 12.94 -5.28 1.50
N ILE A 227 13.03 -5.82 2.71
CA ILE A 227 13.58 -7.15 2.97
C ILE A 227 12.67 -8.22 2.38
N GLY A 228 11.39 -8.19 2.78
CA GLY A 228 10.37 -9.11 2.27
C GLY A 228 10.30 -9.13 0.75
N LYS A 229 10.41 -7.96 0.11
CA LYS A 229 10.31 -7.84 -1.36
C LYS A 229 11.58 -8.25 -2.10
N LYS A 230 12.76 -7.97 -1.55
CA LYS A 230 14.04 -8.13 -2.26
C LYS A 230 14.68 -9.49 -2.02
N TYR A 231 14.56 -10.02 -0.80
CA TYR A 231 15.33 -11.20 -0.39
C TYR A 231 14.48 -12.45 -0.20
N MET A 232 13.17 -12.31 0.03
CA MET A 232 12.31 -13.49 0.27
C MET A 232 11.82 -14.12 -1.04
N PRO A 233 11.97 -15.45 -1.20
CA PRO A 233 11.41 -16.16 -2.36
C PRO A 233 9.90 -15.96 -2.52
N LEU A 234 9.43 -15.92 -3.76
CA LEU A 234 8.01 -15.72 -4.07
C LEU A 234 7.10 -16.77 -3.42
N GLU A 235 7.50 -18.04 -3.40
CA GLU A 235 6.70 -19.10 -2.80
C GLU A 235 6.60 -18.96 -1.28
N LEU A 236 7.68 -18.50 -0.62
CA LEU A 236 7.66 -18.22 0.81
C LEU A 236 6.74 -17.02 1.13
N GLN A 237 6.75 -16.00 0.29
CA GLN A 237 5.80 -14.87 0.39
C GLN A 237 4.34 -15.34 0.30
N LYS A 238 4.00 -16.22 -0.64
CA LYS A 238 2.65 -16.80 -0.73
C LYS A 238 2.32 -17.66 0.49
N GLN A 239 3.29 -18.43 1.00
CA GLN A 239 3.11 -19.26 2.19
C GLN A 239 2.79 -18.41 3.42
N MET A 240 3.53 -17.33 3.67
CA MET A 240 3.22 -16.40 4.77
C MET A 240 1.80 -15.83 4.64
N ALA A 241 1.42 -15.36 3.45
CA ALA A 241 0.08 -14.84 3.22
C ALA A 241 -1.03 -15.89 3.47
N ARG A 242 -0.80 -17.16 3.07
CA ARG A 242 -1.72 -18.27 3.38
C ARG A 242 -1.81 -18.56 4.87
N GLN A 243 -0.69 -18.55 5.58
CA GLN A 243 -0.66 -18.77 7.02
C GLN A 243 -1.45 -17.67 7.74
N CYS A 244 -1.30 -16.40 7.35
CA CYS A 244 -2.06 -15.28 7.93
C CYS A 244 -3.56 -15.45 7.68
N PHE A 245 -3.94 -15.88 6.47
CA PHE A 245 -5.33 -16.17 6.17
C PHE A 245 -5.90 -17.32 7.02
N GLN A 246 -5.12 -18.39 7.21
CA GLN A 246 -5.53 -19.58 7.96
C GLN A 246 -5.56 -19.36 9.48
N SER A 247 -4.69 -18.50 10.01
CA SER A 247 -4.64 -18.19 11.45
C SER A 247 -5.79 -17.28 11.89
N THR A 248 -6.46 -16.63 10.95
CA THR A 248 -7.49 -15.63 11.21
C THR A 248 -8.88 -16.25 11.04
N PRO A 249 -9.75 -16.17 12.05
CA PRO A 249 -11.14 -16.59 11.94
C PRO A 249 -11.91 -15.89 10.79
N ALA A 250 -12.92 -16.57 10.25
CA ALA A 250 -13.64 -16.07 9.07
C ALA A 250 -14.41 -14.76 9.33
N ASP A 251 -15.00 -14.61 10.52
CA ASP A 251 -15.66 -13.40 10.99
C ASP A 251 -14.68 -12.21 11.08
N ARG A 252 -13.44 -12.44 11.49
CA ARG A 252 -12.40 -11.40 11.50
C ARG A 252 -12.03 -10.92 10.10
N TRP A 253 -12.00 -11.81 9.11
CA TRP A 253 -11.81 -11.41 7.72
C TRP A 253 -12.99 -10.59 7.16
N GLU A 254 -14.21 -10.83 7.66
CA GLU A 254 -15.40 -10.03 7.32
C GLU A 254 -15.34 -8.60 7.85
N GLU A 255 -14.50 -8.32 8.85
CA GLU A 255 -14.20 -6.96 9.30
C GLU A 255 -12.97 -6.38 8.60
N TYR A 256 -11.90 -7.17 8.50
CA TYR A 256 -10.59 -6.74 8.01
C TYR A 256 -10.63 -6.31 6.54
N ILE A 257 -11.14 -7.17 5.63
CA ILE A 257 -11.13 -6.86 4.20
C ILE A 257 -11.98 -5.61 3.91
N PRO A 258 -13.23 -5.48 4.39
CA PRO A 258 -14.02 -4.30 4.14
C PRO A 258 -13.42 -3.04 4.76
N PHE A 259 -12.82 -3.13 5.95
CA PHE A 259 -12.12 -1.99 6.56
C PHE A 259 -11.05 -1.41 5.62
N ILE A 260 -10.24 -2.26 4.99
CA ILE A 260 -9.23 -1.79 4.02
C ILE A 260 -9.88 -1.23 2.75
N LEU A 261 -10.92 -1.87 2.22
CA LEU A 261 -11.59 -1.37 1.02
C LEU A 261 -12.28 -0.02 1.22
N HIS A 262 -12.89 0.21 2.39
CA HIS A 262 -13.56 1.47 2.71
C HIS A 262 -12.58 2.61 2.99
N ASN A 263 -11.37 2.28 3.47
CA ASN A 263 -10.40 3.28 3.89
C ASN A 263 -9.24 3.50 2.90
N ALA A 264 -8.92 2.56 2.03
CA ALA A 264 -7.91 2.77 0.99
C ALA A 264 -8.26 3.99 0.11
N PRO A 265 -7.41 5.03 0.02
CA PRO A 265 -7.81 6.30 -0.56
C PRO A 265 -8.11 6.21 -2.06
N ARG A 266 -7.43 5.31 -2.79
CA ARG A 266 -7.53 5.22 -4.25
C ARG A 266 -8.10 3.88 -4.70
N HIS A 267 -8.98 3.89 -5.71
CA HIS A 267 -9.55 2.66 -6.26
C HIS A 267 -8.47 1.66 -6.76
N PRO A 268 -7.37 2.09 -7.42
CA PRO A 268 -6.26 1.20 -7.74
C PRO A 268 -5.62 0.49 -6.54
N GLN A 269 -5.62 1.08 -5.34
CA GLN A 269 -5.11 0.41 -4.13
C GLN A 269 -6.04 -0.71 -3.69
N ARG A 270 -7.36 -0.49 -3.73
CA ARG A 270 -8.39 -1.51 -3.46
C ARG A 270 -8.24 -2.72 -4.40
N ILE A 271 -8.10 -2.44 -5.70
CA ILE A 271 -7.88 -3.49 -6.70
C ILE A 271 -6.59 -4.26 -6.38
N ARG A 272 -5.49 -3.54 -6.10
CA ARG A 272 -4.20 -4.16 -5.81
C ARG A 272 -4.25 -5.03 -4.55
N PHE A 273 -4.95 -4.59 -3.51
CA PHE A 273 -5.09 -5.32 -2.25
C PHE A 273 -5.71 -6.69 -2.52
N LEU A 274 -6.87 -6.70 -3.20
CA LEU A 274 -7.58 -7.91 -3.56
C LEU A 274 -6.79 -8.77 -4.57
N LYS A 275 -6.13 -8.17 -5.57
CA LYS A 275 -5.25 -8.91 -6.50
C LYS A 275 -4.09 -9.59 -5.78
N SER A 276 -3.45 -8.93 -4.80
CA SER A 276 -2.36 -9.55 -4.02
C SER A 276 -2.86 -10.69 -3.13
N MET A 277 -4.07 -10.58 -2.57
CA MET A 277 -4.67 -11.70 -1.86
C MET A 277 -5.00 -12.86 -2.81
N CYS A 278 -5.70 -12.60 -3.92
CA CYS A 278 -6.05 -13.64 -4.90
C CYS A 278 -4.82 -14.27 -5.56
N TRP A 279 -3.73 -13.52 -5.73
CA TRP A 279 -2.46 -14.06 -6.23
C TRP A 279 -1.78 -14.98 -5.20
N SER A 280 -1.84 -14.61 -3.91
CA SER A 280 -1.27 -15.40 -2.82
C SER A 280 -2.00 -16.72 -2.59
N MET A 281 -3.32 -16.70 -2.73
CA MET A 281 -4.23 -17.80 -2.39
C MET A 281 -5.39 -17.87 -3.42
N PRO A 282 -5.10 -18.23 -4.68
CA PRO A 282 -6.14 -18.31 -5.73
C PRO A 282 -7.27 -19.27 -5.37
N GLU A 283 -6.98 -20.32 -4.59
CA GLU A 283 -7.96 -21.26 -4.05
C GLU A 283 -9.01 -20.60 -3.12
N ARG A 284 -8.75 -19.39 -2.62
CA ARG A 284 -9.64 -18.60 -1.75
C ARG A 284 -10.32 -17.44 -2.47
N ALA A 285 -10.05 -17.20 -3.76
CA ALA A 285 -10.54 -16.02 -4.47
C ALA A 285 -12.08 -15.84 -4.37
N GLN A 286 -12.85 -16.93 -4.48
CA GLN A 286 -14.31 -16.89 -4.35
C GLN A 286 -14.77 -16.60 -2.92
N GLN A 287 -14.05 -17.09 -1.90
CA GLN A 287 -14.34 -16.78 -0.50
C GLN A 287 -14.09 -15.31 -0.22
N ILE A 288 -12.95 -14.77 -0.71
CA ILE A 288 -12.62 -13.35 -0.62
C ILE A 288 -13.70 -12.51 -1.30
N GLY A 289 -14.08 -12.84 -2.53
CA GLY A 289 -15.11 -12.09 -3.23
C GLY A 289 -16.49 -12.18 -2.58
N ALA A 290 -16.83 -13.29 -1.92
CA ALA A 290 -18.07 -13.40 -1.13
C ALA A 290 -18.05 -12.49 0.11
N ILE A 291 -16.88 -12.30 0.75
CA ILE A 291 -16.71 -11.31 1.82
C ILE A 291 -16.89 -9.90 1.27
N VAL A 292 -16.24 -9.58 0.14
CA VAL A 292 -16.33 -8.26 -0.49
C VAL A 292 -17.77 -7.95 -0.90
N TYR A 293 -18.42 -8.85 -1.64
CA TYR A 293 -19.78 -8.66 -2.15
C TYR A 293 -20.80 -8.32 -1.06
N ARG A 294 -20.69 -8.96 0.11
CA ARG A 294 -21.61 -8.73 1.25
C ARG A 294 -21.38 -7.41 1.97
N ASN A 295 -20.18 -6.82 1.87
CA ASN A 295 -19.75 -5.75 2.76
C ASN A 295 -19.37 -4.44 2.04
N VAL A 296 -19.49 -4.39 0.71
CA VAL A 296 -19.29 -3.17 -0.07
C VAL A 296 -20.58 -2.79 -0.80
N ASP A 297 -20.74 -1.51 -1.12
CA ASP A 297 -21.88 -1.05 -1.89
C ASP A 297 -21.82 -1.59 -3.35
N ALA A 298 -22.99 -1.63 -4.01
CA ALA A 298 -23.12 -2.15 -5.36
C ALA A 298 -22.22 -1.43 -6.39
N VAL A 299 -21.94 -0.14 -6.18
CA VAL A 299 -21.08 0.64 -7.09
C VAL A 299 -19.62 0.22 -6.92
N MET A 300 -19.15 0.06 -5.69
CA MET A 300 -17.82 -0.45 -5.42
C MET A 300 -17.66 -1.88 -5.95
N TRP A 301 -18.63 -2.76 -5.67
CA TRP A 301 -18.63 -4.13 -6.20
C TRP A 301 -18.50 -4.14 -7.73
N LYS A 302 -19.32 -3.34 -8.42
CA LYS A 302 -19.35 -3.32 -9.89
C LYS A 302 -18.07 -2.77 -10.54
N ARG A 303 -17.26 -2.05 -9.78
CA ARG A 303 -15.93 -1.61 -10.26
C ARG A 303 -14.88 -2.68 -9.99
N LEU A 304 -15.00 -3.40 -8.87
CA LEU A 304 -14.04 -4.44 -8.51
C LEU A 304 -14.24 -5.73 -9.33
N ASP A 305 -15.49 -6.12 -9.65
CA ASP A 305 -15.78 -7.35 -10.42
C ASP A 305 -15.23 -7.31 -11.85
N ILE A 306 -15.20 -6.13 -12.48
CA ILE A 306 -14.60 -5.89 -13.80
C ILE A 306 -13.07 -6.10 -13.74
N GLU A 307 -12.45 -5.64 -12.67
CA GLU A 307 -10.99 -5.59 -12.51
C GLU A 307 -10.40 -6.89 -11.96
N ILE A 308 -11.22 -7.69 -11.26
CA ILE A 308 -10.84 -8.94 -10.59
C ILE A 308 -11.94 -10.00 -10.80
N PRO A 309 -12.17 -10.46 -12.04
CA PRO A 309 -13.24 -11.41 -12.32
C PRO A 309 -13.07 -12.76 -11.60
N GLU A 310 -11.87 -13.10 -11.13
CA GLU A 310 -11.55 -14.34 -10.41
C GLU A 310 -12.25 -14.42 -9.04
N MET A 311 -12.60 -13.28 -8.44
CA MET A 311 -13.22 -13.25 -7.11
C MET A 311 -14.75 -13.38 -7.18
N ILE A 312 -15.37 -13.31 -8.36
CA ILE A 312 -16.83 -13.36 -8.48
C ILE A 312 -17.36 -14.67 -7.85
N PRO A 313 -18.25 -14.61 -6.84
CA PRO A 313 -18.81 -15.80 -6.22
C PRO A 313 -19.60 -16.65 -7.22
N ARG A 314 -19.67 -17.98 -6.98
CA ARG A 314 -20.50 -18.86 -7.80
C ARG A 314 -21.97 -18.49 -7.64
N GLY A 315 -22.70 -18.45 -8.76
CA GLY A 315 -24.14 -18.12 -8.78
C GLY A 315 -24.43 -16.62 -8.93
N GLU A 316 -23.41 -15.76 -8.83
CA GLU A 316 -23.56 -14.33 -9.10
C GLU A 316 -23.54 -14.02 -10.61
N SER A 317 -24.17 -12.90 -10.98
CA SER A 317 -24.15 -12.41 -12.36
C SER A 317 -22.70 -12.19 -12.83
N ASN A 318 -22.39 -12.62 -14.05
CA ASN A 318 -21.04 -12.60 -14.64
C ASN A 318 -20.05 -13.64 -14.11
N TRP A 319 -20.45 -14.56 -13.22
CA TRP A 319 -19.61 -15.71 -12.91
C TRP A 319 -19.32 -16.53 -14.16
N ARG A 320 -18.02 -16.80 -14.42
CA ARG A 320 -17.58 -17.72 -15.45
C ARG A 320 -16.64 -18.75 -14.83
N ARG A 321 -16.82 -20.02 -15.18
CA ARG A 321 -15.80 -21.03 -14.90
C ARG A 321 -14.58 -20.66 -15.76
N TYR A 322 -13.47 -20.28 -15.12
CA TYR A 322 -12.20 -20.20 -15.83
C TYR A 322 -11.88 -21.61 -16.36
N VAL A 323 -11.83 -21.74 -17.68
CA VAL A 323 -11.45 -22.97 -18.40
C VAL A 323 -9.98 -22.91 -18.74
#